data_AF-A0A6J6SE38-F1
#
_entry.id   AF-A0A6J6SE38-F1
#
_cell.length_a   1.000
_cell.length_b   1.000
_cell.length_c   1.000
_cell.angle_alpha   90.00
_cell.angle_beta   90.00
_cell.angle_gamma   90.00
#
_symmetry.space_group_name_H-M   'P 1'
#
loop_
_entity.id
_entity.type
_entity.pdbx_description
1 polymer ?
#
loop_
_entity_poly.entity_id
_entity_poly.type
_entity_poly.pdbx_seq_one_letter_code
_entity_poly.pdbx_strand_id
1 'polypeptide(L)' 'MQIHATARALDDQTTEHPHRWTVDAPDYNTGMTEVRAGVPDGWILLHVLTEH' A
#
# COMPACT_ATOMS: atom_id res chain seq x y z
N MET A 1 -13.28 7.81 -1.13
CA MET A 1 -12.33 7.30 -2.14
C MET A 1 -11.60 6.14 -1.51
N GLN A 2 -11.40 5.05 -2.26
CA GLN A 2 -10.68 3.87 -1.79
C GLN A 2 -9.31 3.79 -2.43
N ILE A 3 -8.29 3.42 -1.64
CA ILE A 3 -6.96 3.14 -2.14
C ILE A 3 -6.57 1.71 -1.77
N HIS A 4 -6.37 0.86 -2.76
CA HIS A 4 -5.85 -0.48 -2.60
C HIS A 4 -4.34 -0.46 -2.75
N ALA A 5 -3.63 -0.92 -1.74
CA ALA A 5 -2.18 -0.90 -1.68
C ALA A 5 -1.62 -2.31 -1.51
N THR A 6 -0.41 -2.51 -2.04
CA THR A 6 0.31 -3.78 -1.96
C THR A 6 1.78 -3.53 -1.66
N ALA A 7 2.37 -4.27 -0.72
CA ALA A 7 3.78 -4.17 -0.33
C ALA A 7 4.42 -5.55 -0.17
N ARG A 8 5.76 -5.59 -0.21
CA ARG A 8 6.56 -6.80 0.10
C ARG A 8 7.82 -6.42 0.86
N ALA A 9 8.43 -7.39 1.54
CA ALA A 9 9.75 -7.20 2.13
C ALA A 9 10.78 -6.84 1.05
N LEU A 10 11.70 -5.91 1.36
CA LEU A 10 12.68 -5.40 0.41
C LEU A 10 13.56 -6.52 -0.19
N ASP A 11 13.94 -7.48 0.63
CA ASP A 11 14.80 -8.62 0.30
C ASP A 11 14.07 -9.76 -0.42
N ASP A 12 12.75 -9.88 -0.27
CA ASP A 12 11.95 -10.90 -0.95
C ASP A 12 11.41 -10.38 -2.30
N GLN A 13 12.21 -10.54 -3.37
CA GLN A 13 11.83 -10.16 -4.73
C GLN A 13 10.91 -11.17 -5.44
N THR A 14 10.74 -12.35 -4.86
CA THR A 14 10.01 -13.47 -5.46
C THR A 14 8.64 -13.67 -4.83
N THR A 15 8.24 -12.80 -3.89
CA THR A 15 7.02 -12.98 -3.12
C THR A 15 5.80 -13.15 -4.02
N GLU A 16 5.18 -14.32 -3.96
CA GLU A 16 3.92 -14.62 -4.66
C GLU A 16 2.71 -14.11 -3.85
N HIS A 17 2.92 -13.77 -2.58
CA HIS A 17 1.90 -13.34 -1.63
C HIS A 17 2.26 -12.01 -0.97
N PRO A 18 2.20 -10.89 -1.71
CA PRO A 18 2.49 -9.59 -1.12
C PRO A 18 1.40 -9.20 -0.12
N HIS A 19 1.77 -8.42 0.89
CA HIS A 19 0.82 -7.85 1.84
C HIS A 19 -0.09 -6.84 1.11
N ARG A 20 -1.40 -6.97 1.31
CA ARG A 20 -2.42 -6.13 0.65
C ARG A 20 -3.36 -5.54 1.69
N TRP A 21 -3.74 -4.28 1.49
CA TRP A 21 -4.72 -3.61 2.32
C TRP A 21 -5.47 -2.52 1.54
N THR A 22 -6.52 -1.99 2.15
CA THR A 22 -7.34 -0.91 1.59
C THR A 22 -7.47 0.22 2.61
N VAL A 23 -7.37 1.46 2.13
CA VAL A 23 -7.57 2.69 2.88
C VAL A 23 -8.79 3.41 2.32
N ASP A 24 -9.73 3.75 3.20
CA ASP A 24 -10.85 4.65 2.90
C ASP A 24 -10.47 6.07 3.34
N ALA A 25 -10.39 7.00 2.38
CA ALA A 25 -9.97 8.37 2.66
C ALA A 25 -10.86 9.42 1.97
N PRO A 26 -10.95 10.64 2.53
CA PRO A 26 -11.69 11.75 1.93
C PRO A 26 -11.05 12.29 0.65
N ASP A 27 -9.73 12.14 0.50
CA ASP A 27 -8.97 12.61 -0.66
C ASP A 27 -7.67 11.81 -0.86
N TYR A 28 -7.04 12.00 -2.02
CA TYR A 28 -5.80 11.31 -2.41
C TYR A 28 -4.63 11.53 -1.44
N ASN A 29 -4.42 12.75 -0.96
CA ASN A 29 -3.27 13.09 -0.12
C ASN A 29 -3.40 12.47 1.27
N THR A 30 -4.60 12.54 1.85
CA THR A 30 -4.93 11.87 3.11
C THR A 30 -4.75 10.36 2.96
N GLY A 31 -5.32 9.76 1.91
CA GLY A 31 -5.20 8.33 1.67
C GLY A 31 -3.76 7.86 1.44
N MET A 32 -2.95 8.61 0.67
CA MET A 32 -1.53 8.27 0.45
C MET A 32 -0.69 8.38 1.71
N THR A 33 -1.05 9.27 2.64
CA THR A 33 -0.37 9.38 3.94
C THR A 33 -0.59 8.10 4.75
N GLU A 34 -1.83 7.61 4.81
CA GLU A 34 -2.18 6.36 5.50
C GLU A 34 -1.60 5.12 4.80
N VAL A 35 -1.62 5.07 3.47
CA VAL A 35 -0.96 4.00 2.70
C VAL A 35 0.52 3.92 3.07
N ARG A 36 1.23 5.04 3.11
CA ARG A 36 2.66 5.03 3.49
C ARG A 36 2.88 4.59 4.93
N ALA A 37 2.02 5.01 5.85
CA ALA A 37 2.09 4.57 7.25
C ALA A 37 1.80 3.06 7.43
N GLY A 38 1.04 2.47 6.51
CA GLY A 38 0.74 1.04 6.49
C GLY A 38 1.86 0.14 5.93
N VAL A 39 2.94 0.70 5.36
CA VAL A 39 4.07 -0.08 4.88
C VAL A 39 4.95 -0.50 6.07
N PRO A 40 5.16 -1.81 6.31
CA PRO A 40 6.05 -2.24 7.40
C PRO A 40 7.50 -1.79 7.21
N ASP A 41 8.24 -1.66 8.31
CA ASP A 41 9.67 -1.33 8.24
C ASP A 41 10.46 -2.37 7.44
N GLY A 42 11.34 -1.91 6.55
CA GLY A 42 12.11 -2.77 5.66
C GLY A 42 11.32 -3.34 4.48
N TRP A 43 10.08 -2.90 4.26
CA TRP A 43 9.26 -3.28 3.11
C TRP A 43 9.22 -2.16 2.07
N ILE A 44 8.85 -2.53 0.85
CA ILE A 44 8.64 -1.61 -0.27
C ILE A 44 7.19 -1.67 -0.74
N LEU A 45 6.65 -0.50 -1.07
CA LEU A 45 5.35 -0.36 -1.71
C LEU A 45 5.48 -0.72 -3.19
N LEU A 46 4.58 -1.57 -3.69
CA LEU A 46 4.62 -2.08 -5.06
C LEU A 46 3.54 -1.47 -5.95
N HIS A 47 2.28 -1.57 -5.50
CA HIS A 47 1.12 -1.15 -6.28
C HIS A 47 0.19 -0.31 -5.43
N VAL A 48 -0.36 0.72 -6.06
CA VAL A 48 -1.40 1.59 -5.51
C VAL A 48 -2.45 1.77 -6.60
N LEU A 49 -3.69 1.37 -6.30
CA LEU A 49 -4.85 1.58 -7.17
C LEU A 49 -5.87 2.43 -6.41
N THR A 50 -6.34 3.50 -7.04
CA THR A 50 -7.36 4.38 -6.48
C THR A 50 -8.71 4.14 -7.15
N GLU A 51 -9.76 3.99 -6.35
CA GLU A 51 -11.15 3.86 -6.80
C GLU A 51 -11.98 5.03 -6.25
N HIS A 52 -12.85 5.58 -7.12
CA HIS A 52 -13.65 6.77 -6.86
C HIS A 52 -15.10 6.42 -6.50
#